data_AF-A0A0G1K5J5-F1
#
_entry.id   AF-A0A0G1K5J5-F1
#
_cell.length_a   1.000
_cell.length_b   1.000
_cell.length_c   1.000
_cell.angle_alpha   90.00
_cell.angle_beta   90.00
_cell.angle_gamma   90.00
#
_symmetry.space_group_name_H-M   'P 1'
#
loop_
_entity.id
_entity.type
_entity.pdbx_description
1 polymer ?
#
loop_
_entity_poly.entity_id
_entity_poly.type
_entity_poly.pdbx_seq_one_letter_code
_entity_poly.pdbx_strand_id
1 'polypeptide(L)' 'MENNNSKSPEKEINELPANSLVTREELDKFKELAHKEYGVDLTDAQAFEQATALLLLFDTVIETTLVSRKKRVNIDTSF' A
#
# COMPACT_ATOMS: atom_id res chain seq x y z
N MET A 1 18.85 38.02 10.65
CA MET A 1 17.42 37.67 10.55
C MET A 1 17.38 36.18 10.32
N GLU A 2 17.14 35.42 11.38
CA GLU A 2 17.01 33.96 11.34
C GLU A 2 15.59 33.63 10.88
N ASN A 3 15.46 32.92 9.76
CA ASN A 3 14.16 32.44 9.27
C ASN A 3 14.00 30.99 9.73
N ASN A 4 13.55 30.82 10.97
CA ASN A 4 13.25 29.51 11.55
C ASN A 4 11.90 29.04 11.00
N ASN A 5 11.92 28.42 9.82
CA ASN A 5 10.77 27.64 9.36
C ASN A 5 10.72 26.35 10.19
N SER A 6 10.05 26.42 11.34
CA SER A 6 9.70 25.26 12.16
C SER A 6 8.84 24.30 11.33
N LYS A 7 9.51 23.37 10.65
CA LYS A 7 8.88 22.14 10.18
C LYS A 7 8.42 21.40 11.44
N SER A 8 7.12 21.51 11.74
CA SER A 8 6.49 20.78 12.83
C SER A 8 6.87 19.30 12.71
N PRO A 9 7.30 18.63 13.79
CA PRO A 9 7.47 17.19 13.76
C PRO A 9 6.07 16.61 13.58
N GLU A 10 5.79 16.09 12.38
CA GLU A 10 4.59 15.29 12.14
C GLU A 10 4.63 14.16 13.16
N LYS A 11 3.68 14.18 14.10
CA LYS A 11 3.57 13.17 15.15
C LYS A 11 3.55 11.80 14.47
N GLU A 12 4.55 10.99 14.76
CA GLU A 12 4.57 9.58 14.41
C GLU A 12 3.31 8.93 15.02
N ILE A 13 2.36 8.59 14.14
CA ILE A 13 1.06 8.07 14.55
C ILE A 13 1.28 6.58 14.82
N ASN A 14 1.49 6.24 16.09
CA ASN A 14 1.72 4.85 16.51
C ASN A 14 0.49 3.95 16.34
N GLU A 15 -0.68 4.51 16.02
CA GLU A 15 -1.92 3.77 15.83
C GLU A 15 -2.36 3.78 14.36
N LEU A 16 -2.57 2.59 13.82
CA LEU A 16 -3.13 2.39 12.48
C LEU A 16 -4.65 2.64 12.47
N PRO A 17 -5.23 3.01 11.33
CA PRO A 17 -6.68 3.12 11.17
C PRO A 17 -7.37 1.79 11.52
N ALA A 18 -8.57 1.85 12.12
CA ALA A 18 -9.32 0.66 12.55
C ALA A 18 -9.66 -0.32 11.41
N ASN A 19 -9.67 0.15 10.16
CA ASN A 19 -9.92 -0.62 8.94
C ASN A 19 -8.64 -0.89 8.13
N SER A 20 -7.47 -0.83 8.77
CA SER A 20 -6.19 -1.06 8.12
C SER A 20 -6.14 -2.44 7.45
N LEU A 21 -5.69 -2.47 6.19
CA LEU A 21 -5.42 -3.71 5.45
C LEU A 21 -4.08 -4.35 5.84
N VAL A 22 -3.28 -3.65 6.64
CA VAL A 22 -1.96 -4.08 7.10
C VAL A 22 -1.83 -3.97 8.60
N THR A 23 -1.07 -4.86 9.23
CA THR A 23 -0.71 -4.76 10.64
C THR A 23 0.47 -3.82 10.86
N ARG A 24 0.73 -3.44 12.11
CA ARG A 24 1.90 -2.59 12.43
C ARG A 24 3.22 -3.27 12.05
N GLU A 25 3.34 -4.57 12.34
CA GLU A 25 4.53 -5.34 12.03
C GLU A 25 4.78 -5.43 10.51
N GLU A 26 3.72 -5.60 9.71
CA GLU A 26 3.82 -5.60 8.25
C GLU A 26 4.21 -4.22 7.70
N LEU A 27 3.70 -3.15 8.30
CA LEU A 27 4.09 -1.78 7.94
C LEU A 27 5.57 -1.51 8.24
N ASP A 28 6.05 -1.93 9.41
CA ASP A 28 7.45 -1.77 9.79
C ASP A 28 8.37 -2.57 8.85
N LYS A 29 8.00 -3.81 8.51
CA LYS A 29 8.70 -4.61 7.48
C LYS A 29 8.69 -3.93 6.11
N PHE A 30 7.59 -3.29 5.72
CA PHE A 30 7.51 -2.57 4.45
C PHE A 30 8.47 -1.38 4.42
N LYS A 31 8.58 -0.62 5.52
CA LYS A 31 9.57 0.47 5.65
C LYS A 31 11.01 -0.06 5.59
N GLU A 32 11.31 -1.15 6.30
CA GLU A 32 12.63 -1.79 6.26
C GLU A 32 13.00 -2.22 4.84
N LEU A 33 12.04 -2.80 4.09
CA LEU A 33 12.24 -3.18 2.70
C LEU A 33 12.49 -1.96 1.81
N ALA A 34 11.69 -0.90 1.96
CA ALA A 34 11.83 0.33 1.19
C ALA A 34 13.22 0.97 1.40
N HIS A 35 13.69 0.99 2.64
CA HIS A 35 15.02 1.46 2.97
C HIS A 35 16.11 0.55 2.38
N LYS A 36 16.02 -0.77 2.61
CA LYS A 36 17.03 -1.73 2.19
C LYS A 36 17.22 -1.81 0.68
N GLU A 37 16.13 -1.83 -0.07
CA GLU A 37 16.17 -2.07 -1.53
C GLU A 37 16.28 -0.77 -2.33
N TYR A 38 15.72 0.33 -1.82
CA TYR A 38 15.61 1.59 -2.57
C TYR A 38 16.26 2.79 -1.88
N GLY A 39 16.76 2.63 -0.65
CA GLY A 39 17.35 3.73 0.13
C GLY A 39 16.33 4.80 0.53
N VAL A 40 15.04 4.45 0.60
CA VAL A 40 13.95 5.38 0.89
C VAL A 40 13.48 5.20 2.33
N ASP A 41 13.57 6.28 3.12
CA ASP A 41 12.94 6.35 4.44
C ASP A 41 11.51 6.83 4.31
N LEU A 42 10.56 5.99 4.71
CA LEU A 42 9.13 6.29 4.68
C LEU A 42 8.62 6.61 6.08
N THR A 43 7.78 7.64 6.18
CA THR A 43 6.96 7.85 7.38
C THR A 43 5.85 6.79 7.45
N ASP A 44 5.28 6.58 8.63
CA ASP A 44 4.16 5.64 8.81
C ASP A 44 2.98 5.94 7.87
N ALA A 45 2.66 7.22 7.68
CA ALA A 45 1.59 7.63 6.78
C ALA A 45 1.90 7.27 5.32
N GLN A 46 3.12 7.53 4.87
CA GLN A 46 3.55 7.19 3.51
C GLN A 46 3.60 5.68 3.28
N ALA A 47 4.16 4.94 4.24
CA ALA A 47 4.20 3.49 4.21
C ALA A 47 2.79 2.91 4.14
N PHE A 48 1.86 3.46 4.93
CA PHE A 48 0.50 2.96 5.01
C PHE A 48 -0.27 3.20 3.71
N GLU A 49 -0.15 4.42 3.16
CA GLU A 49 -0.75 4.77 1.88
C GLU A 49 -0.23 3.86 0.74
N GLN A 50 1.10 3.69 0.65
CA GLN A 50 1.71 2.89 -0.39
C GLN A 50 1.37 1.40 -0.27
N ALA A 51 1.45 0.84 0.95
CA ALA A 51 1.09 -0.56 1.18
C ALA A 51 -0.38 -0.84 0.84
N THR A 52 -1.28 0.07 1.25
CA THR A 52 -2.71 -0.02 0.93
C THR A 52 -2.96 0.05 -0.57
N ALA A 53 -2.33 0.99 -1.27
CA ALA A 53 -2.46 1.14 -2.72
C ALA A 53 -1.99 -0.12 -3.46
N LEU A 54 -0.89 -0.73 -3.02
CA LEU A 54 -0.37 -1.98 -3.61
C LEU A 54 -1.38 -3.13 -3.44
N LEU A 55 -1.92 -3.32 -2.23
CA LEU A 55 -2.90 -4.38 -1.96
C LEU A 55 -4.16 -4.21 -2.82
N LEU A 56 -4.70 -2.99 -2.89
CA LEU A 56 -5.87 -2.69 -3.72
C LEU A 56 -5.63 -2.92 -5.21
N LEU A 57 -4.42 -2.62 -5.69
CA LEU A 57 -4.03 -2.90 -7.07
C LEU A 57 -4.04 -4.41 -7.34
N PHE A 58 -3.46 -5.21 -6.44
CA PHE A 58 -3.46 -6.66 -6.58
C PHE A 58 -4.89 -7.23 -6.59
N ASP A 59 -5.74 -6.80 -5.67
CA ASP A 59 -7.15 -7.21 -5.63
C ASP A 59 -7.86 -6.89 -6.95
N THR A 60 -7.70 -5.66 -7.45
CA THR A 60 -8.29 -5.22 -8.73
C THR A 60 -7.81 -6.08 -9.92
N VAL A 61 -6.51 -6.39 -9.97
CA VAL A 61 -5.93 -7.21 -11.03
C VAL A 61 -6.44 -8.65 -10.96
N ILE A 62 -6.55 -9.22 -9.75
CA ILE A 62 -7.09 -10.57 -9.54
C ILE A 62 -8.54 -10.62 -10.01
N GLU A 63 -9.39 -9.69 -9.55
CA GLU A 63 -10.80 -9.63 -9.94
C GLU A 63 -10.97 -9.51 -11.45
N THR A 64 -10.26 -8.57 -12.07
CA THR A 64 -10.30 -8.34 -13.53
C THR A 64 -9.87 -9.59 -14.30
N THR A 65 -8.82 -10.27 -13.83
CA THR A 65 -8.33 -11.50 -14.44
C THR A 65 -9.35 -12.64 -14.34
N LEU A 66 -9.98 -12.81 -13.17
CA LEU A 66 -11.02 -13.82 -12.96
C LEU A 66 -12.25 -13.56 -13.85
N VAL A 67 -12.71 -12.32 -13.94
CA VAL A 67 -13.82 -11.93 -14.84
C VAL A 67 -13.47 -12.24 -16.29
N SER A 68 -12.25 -11.89 -16.73
CA SER A 68 -11.79 -12.12 -18.10
C SER A 68 -11.67 -13.62 -18.42
N ARG A 69 -11.25 -14.44 -17.46
CA ARG A 69 -11.22 -15.91 -17.60
C ARG A 69 -12.63 -16.49 -17.71
N LYS A 70 -13.57 -16.08 -16.86
CA LYS A 70 -14.98 -16.51 -16.94
C LYS A 70 -15.61 -16.18 -18.29
N LYS A 71 -15.35 -14.97 -18.82
CA LYS A 71 -15.83 -14.58 -20.16
C LYS A 71 -15.30 -15.50 -21.26
N ARG A 72 -14.01 -15.86 -21.24
CA ARG A 72 -13.41 -16.77 -22.23
C ARG A 72 -14.01 -18.17 -22.16
N VAL A 73 -14.15 -18.74 -20.95
CA VAL A 73 -14.76 -20.06 -20.76
C VAL A 73 -16.21 -20.11 -21.26
N ASN A 74 -17.00 -19.07 -20.99
CA ASN A 74 -18.40 -19.02 -21.45
C ASN A 74 -18.55 -18.90 -22.97
N ILE A 75 -17.58 -18.28 -23.67
CA ILE A 75 -17.57 -18.21 -25.14
C ILE A 75 -17.27 -19.59 -25.73
N ASP A 76 -16.34 -20.35 -25.14
CA ASP A 76 -15.95 -21.67 -25.63
C ASP A 76 -17.00 -22.78 -25.39
N THR A 77 -17.91 -22.61 -24.43
CA THR A 77 -18.99 -23.60 -24.16
C THR A 77 -20.29 -23.36 -24.93
N SER A 78 -20.32 -22.40 -25.86
CA SER A 78 -21.54 -22.00 -26.59
C SER A 78 -21.62 -22.54 -28.03
N PHE A 79 -20.92 -23.64 -28.34
CA PHE A 79 -20.95 -24.29 -29.66
C PHE A 79 -21.89 -25.48 -29.72
#